data_AF-A0A927MLK3-F1
#
_entry.id   AF-A0A927MLK3-F1
#
_cell.length_a   1.000
_cell.length_b   1.000
_cell.length_c   1.000
_cell.angle_alpha   90.00
_cell.angle_beta   90.00
_cell.angle_gamma   90.00
#
_symmetry.space_group_name_H-M   'P 1'
#
loop_
_entity.id
_entity.type
_entity.pdbx_description
1 polymer ?
#
loop_
_entity_poly.entity_id
_entity_poly.type
_entity_poly.pdbx_seq_one_letter_code
_entity_poly.pdbx_strand_id
1 'polypeptide(L)' 'MAKEVDLKKIISNLAKLGVSATLTKSRLDMLKALAPPAQDPQIQS' A
#
# COMPACT_ATOMS: atom_id res chain seq x y z
N MET A 1 11.07 6.13 17.05
CA MET A 1 11.03 4.69 17.37
C MET A 1 9.66 4.21 17.83
N ALA A 2 9.04 4.76 18.89
CA ALA A 2 7.73 4.28 19.38
C ALA A 2 6.62 4.22 18.30
N LYS A 3 6.44 5.30 17.53
CA LYS A 3 5.43 5.36 16.44
C LYS A 3 5.64 4.31 15.34
N GLU A 4 6.88 3.96 15.03
CA GLU A 4 7.19 2.94 14.01
C GLU A 4 6.86 1.53 14.51
N VAL A 5 7.05 1.28 15.81
CA VAL A 5 6.69 0.00 16.44
C VAL A 5 5.17 -0.19 16.44
N ASP A 6 4.41 0.87 16.72
CA ASP A 6 2.95 0.81 16.71
C ASP A 6 2.39 0.60 15.30
N LEU A 7 2.96 1.27 14.29
CA LEU A 7 2.59 1.06 12.88
C LEU A 7 2.84 -0.38 12.43
N LYS A 8 3.96 -1.00 12.83
CA LYS A 8 4.23 -2.41 12.53
C LYS A 8 3.21 -3.34 13.17
N LYS A 9 2.77 -3.07 14.40
CA LYS A 9 1.71 -3.84 15.07
C LYS A 9 0.39 -3.74 14.32
N ILE A 10 0.02 -2.54 13.86
CA ILE A 10 -1.19 -2.32 13.06
C ILE A 10 -1.12 -3.13 11.77
N ILE A 11 -0.01 -3.04 11.02
CA ILE A 11 0.19 -3.79 9.77
C ILE A 11 0.09 -5.30 10.02
N SER A 12 0.69 -5.80 11.10
CA SER A 12 0.61 -7.22 11.47
C SER A 12 -0.83 -7.66 11.78
N ASN A 13 -1.61 -6.83 12.47
CA ASN A 13 -3.00 -7.15 12.78
C ASN A 13 -3.89 -7.10 11.53
N LEU A 14 -3.66 -6.17 10.62
CA LEU A 14 -4.36 -6.13 9.33
C LEU A 14 -4.06 -7.38 8.49
N ALA A 15 -2.80 -7.83 8.47
CA ALA A 15 -2.41 -9.05 7.76
C ALA A 15 -3.13 -10.30 8.29
N LYS A 16 -3.33 -10.39 9.62
CA LYS A 16 -4.14 -11.47 10.24
C LYS A 16 -5.61 -11.45 9.82
N LEU A 17 -6.13 -10.30 9.41
CA LEU A 17 -7.48 -10.13 8.87
C LEU A 17 -7.53 -10.33 7.34
N GLY A 18 -6.42 -10.72 6.70
CA GLY A 18 -6.32 -10.88 5.24
C GLY A 18 -6.13 -9.57 4.48
N VAL A 19 -5.89 -8.46 5.18
CA VAL A 19 -5.69 -7.14 4.58
C VAL A 19 -4.20 -6.82 4.50
N SER A 20 -3.68 -6.62 3.29
CA SER A 20 -2.30 -6.18 3.08
C SER A 20 -2.20 -4.66 3.21
N ALA A 21 -1.20 -4.18 3.96
CA ALA A 21 -0.95 -2.76 4.17
C ALA A 21 0.55 -2.48 4.03
N THR A 22 0.88 -1.40 3.31
CA THR A 22 2.27 -0.98 3.09
C THR A 22 2.50 0.39 3.73
N LEU A 23 3.60 0.55 4.46
CA LEU A 23 3.99 1.84 5.01
C LEU A 23 4.62 2.70 3.92
N THR A 24 4.05 3.88 3.65
CA THR A 24 4.64 4.87 2.76
C THR A 24 5.18 6.06 3.55
N LYS A 25 6.38 6.53 3.17
CA LYS A 25 7.02 7.72 3.75
C LYS A 25 6.79 8.99 2.91
N SER A 26 6.22 8.83 1.72
CA SER A 26 6.08 9.88 0.72
C SER A 26 4.63 10.01 0.28
N ARG A 27 4.13 11.26 0.29
CA ARG A 27 2.79 11.57 -0.22
C ARG A 27 2.65 11.21 -1.69
N LEU A 28 3.71 11.39 -2.48
CA LEU A 28 3.69 11.05 -3.91
C LEU A 28 3.51 9.56 -4.13
N ASP A 29 4.22 8.73 -3.36
CA ASP A 29 4.12 7.27 -3.49
C ASP A 29 2.75 6.77 -2.99
N MET A 30 2.17 7.44 -1.99
CA MET A 30 0.78 7.21 -1.58
C MET A 30 -0.20 7.49 -2.73
N LEU A 31 -0.05 8.63 -3.42
CA LEU A 31 -0.93 9.00 -4.54
C LEU A 31 -0.80 8.01 -5.71
N LYS A 32 0.40 7.51 -5.99
CA LYS A 32 0.61 6.46 -7.00
C LYS A 32 -0.05 5.14 -6.63
N ALA A 33 0.02 4.73 -5.37
CA ALA A 33 -0.64 3.50 -4.89
C ALA A 33 -2.17 3.59 -4.90
N LEU A 34 -2.72 4.80 -4.78
CA LEU A 34 -4.16 5.06 -4.86
C LEU A 34 -4.66 5.30 -6.29
N ALA A 35 -3.75 5.48 -7.25
CA ALA A 35 -4.13 5.60 -8.64
C ALA A 35 -4.75 4.26 -9.10
N PRO A 36 -5.78 4.29 -9.96
CA PRO A 36 -6.30 3.08 -10.59
C PRO A 36 -5.15 2.32 -11.27
N PRO A 37 -5.17 0.98 -11.26
CA PRO A 37 -4.21 0.21 -12.03
C PRO A 37 -4.29 0.68 -13.48
N ALA A 38 -3.15 1.10 -14.03
CA ALA A 38 -3.08 1.47 -15.43
C ALA A 38 -3.58 0.27 -16.24
N GLN A 39 -4.64 0.46 -17.03
CA GLN A 39 -4.99 -0.52 -18.03
C GLN A 39 -3.85 -0.48 -19.04
N ASP A 40 -3.05 -1.55 -19.10
CA ASP A 40 -2.13 -1.73 -20.21
C ASP A 40 -2.95 -1.56 -21.49
N PRO A 41 -2.50 -0.74 -22.45
CA PRO A 41 -3.12 -0.71 -23.76
C PRO A 41 -3.12 -2.14 -24.28
N GLN A 42 -4.30 -2.77 -24.38
CA GLN A 42 -4.44 -4.01 -25.11
C GLN A 42 -4.09 -3.68 -26.55
N ILE A 43 -2.86 -3.96 -26.95
CA ILE A 43 -2.43 -3.93 -28.34
C ILE A 43 -3.22 -5.05 -29.02
N GLN A 44 -4.37 -4.70 -29.60
CA GLN A 44 -5.06 -5.57 -30.54
C GLN A 44 -4.22 -5.57 -31.82
N SER A 45 -3.57 -6.70 -32.07
CA SER A 45 -2.89 -7.00 -33.34
C SER A 45 -3.91 -7.38 -34.41
#